data_AF-A0A380EGD0-F1
#
_entry.id   AF-A0A380EGD0-F1
#
_cell.length_a   1.000
_cell.length_b   1.000
_cell.length_c   1.000
_cell.angle_alpha   90.00
_cell.angle_beta   90.00
_cell.angle_gamma   90.00
#
_symmetry.space_group_name_H-M   'P 1'
#
loop_
_entity.id
_entity.type
_entity.pdbx_description
1 polymer ?
#
loop_
_entity_poly.entity_id
_entity_poly.type
_entity_poly.pdbx_seq_one_letter_code
_entity_poly.pdbx_strand_id
1 'polypeptide(L)'
;MNSFMNTPAGFELKNGKMVNVQPIEAMFNPSFIVRSFHVITTAGMTMAFVIASIAAFKLLRNRQPKDTVYHKKALKMSMIVGFFSTLLSMLAGDLSAKFLHKFQPEKLAAYEWHFDTSSHAKLLLLVC
;
A
#
# COMPACT_ATOMS: atom_id res chain seq x y z
N MET A 1 8.89 8.88 -7.36
CA MET A 1 8.20 9.45 -8.54
C MET A 1 6.72 9.69 -8.29
N ASN A 2 5.89 8.64 -8.06
CA ASN A 2 4.46 8.84 -7.78
C ASN A 2 4.19 9.81 -6.61
N SER A 3 4.99 9.75 -5.55
CA SER A 3 4.84 10.66 -4.40
C SER A 3 5.01 12.14 -4.77
N PHE A 4 5.96 12.46 -5.64
CA PHE A 4 6.22 13.82 -6.11
C PHE A 4 5.08 14.34 -7.00
N MET A 5 4.55 13.49 -7.91
CA MET A 5 3.43 13.87 -8.78
C MET A 5 2.17 14.25 -7.99
N ASN A 6 1.97 13.60 -6.85
CA ASN A 6 0.81 13.84 -6.00
C ASN A 6 1.01 14.99 -5.00
N THR A 7 2.24 15.24 -4.55
CA THR A 7 2.61 16.38 -3.69
C THR A 7 3.91 16.99 -4.20
N PRO A 8 3.83 17.88 -5.20
CA PRO A 8 5.00 18.54 -5.77
C PRO A 8 5.70 19.42 -4.72
N ALA A 9 7.02 19.27 -4.58
CA ALA A 9 7.85 20.05 -3.65
C ALA A 9 9.27 20.21 -4.20
N GLY A 10 10.03 21.19 -3.71
CA GLY A 10 11.43 21.36 -4.07
C GLY A 10 11.68 21.83 -5.52
N PHE A 11 10.78 22.64 -6.10
CA PHE A 11 11.02 23.34 -7.36
C PHE A 11 10.27 24.67 -7.41
N GLU A 12 10.72 25.59 -8.25
CA GLU A 12 10.08 26.88 -8.50
C GLU A 12 9.46 26.87 -9.92
N LEU A 13 8.28 27.48 -10.07
CA LEU A 13 7.61 27.61 -11.36
C LEU A 13 7.85 29.03 -11.91
N LYS A 14 8.64 29.13 -13.00
CA LYS A 14 8.81 30.39 -13.75
C LYS A 14 8.33 30.21 -15.19
N ASN A 15 7.34 31.00 -15.61
CA ASN A 15 6.77 30.96 -16.96
C ASN A 15 6.38 29.55 -17.44
N GLY A 16 5.75 28.76 -16.56
CA GLY A 16 5.34 27.37 -16.87
C GLY A 16 6.49 26.36 -16.93
N LYS A 17 7.73 26.76 -16.64
CA LYS A 17 8.89 25.87 -16.54
C LYS A 17 9.27 25.64 -15.08
N MET A 18 9.56 24.39 -14.74
CA MET A 18 10.16 24.02 -13.46
C MET A 18 11.64 24.42 -13.47
N VAL A 19 12.02 25.33 -12.58
CA VAL A 19 13.38 25.83 -12.38
C VAL A 19 13.80 25.66 -10.92
N ASN A 20 15.10 25.74 -10.63
CA ASN A 20 15.64 25.64 -9.26
C ASN A 20 15.20 24.36 -8.51
N VAL A 21 15.30 23.21 -9.19
CA VAL A 21 14.90 21.92 -8.61
C VAL A 21 15.90 21.51 -7.54
N GLN A 22 15.42 21.24 -6.33
CA GLN A 22 16.14 20.63 -5.22
C GLN A 22 15.83 19.12 -5.21
N PRO A 23 16.72 18.26 -5.74
CA PRO A 23 16.36 16.86 -6.01
C PRO A 23 16.03 16.07 -4.74
N ILE A 24 16.77 16.30 -3.65
CA ILE A 24 16.56 15.59 -2.38
C ILE A 24 15.21 15.96 -1.77
N GLU A 25 14.85 17.24 -1.79
CA GLU A 25 13.56 17.73 -1.27
C GLU A 25 12.38 17.22 -2.12
N ALA A 26 12.54 17.21 -3.45
CA ALA A 26 11.54 16.66 -4.37
C ALA A 26 11.36 15.14 -4.18
N MET A 27 12.45 14.41 -3.90
CA MET A 27 12.42 12.97 -3.63
C MET A 27 11.76 12.65 -2.29
N PHE A 28 12.17 13.33 -1.21
CA PHE A 28 11.64 13.15 0.16
C PHE A 28 10.52 14.14 0.48
N ASN A 29 9.56 14.28 -0.43
CA ASN A 29 8.34 15.04 -0.17
C ASN A 29 7.54 14.42 0.99
N PRO A 30 6.61 15.17 1.62
CA PRO A 30 5.83 14.70 2.77
C PRO A 30 5.09 13.37 2.53
N SER A 31 4.69 13.09 1.28
CA SER A 31 4.02 11.84 0.92
C SER A 31 4.95 10.64 0.76
N PHE A 32 6.26 10.86 0.64
CA PHE A 32 7.21 9.81 0.26
C PHE A 32 7.20 8.67 1.28
N ILE A 33 7.36 8.99 2.56
CA ILE A 33 7.51 7.98 3.62
C ILE A 33 6.24 7.13 3.72
N VAL A 34 5.06 7.76 3.78
CA VAL A 34 3.78 7.07 3.94
C VAL A 34 3.49 6.16 2.73
N ARG A 35 3.68 6.67 1.51
CA ARG A 35 3.42 5.88 0.28
C ARG A 35 4.45 4.77 0.08
N SER A 36 5.73 5.05 0.26
CA SER A 36 6.79 4.05 0.11
C SER A 36 6.62 2.92 1.12
N PHE A 37 6.28 3.26 2.37
CA PHE A 37 6.00 2.27 3.40
C PHE A 37 4.79 1.38 3.04
N HIS A 38 3.69 1.97 2.56
CA HIS A 38 2.52 1.20 2.11
C HIS A 38 2.84 0.28 0.92
N VAL A 39 3.61 0.75 -0.07
CA VAL A 39 3.98 -0.07 -1.24
C VAL A 39 4.91 -1.22 -0.87
N ILE A 40 5.92 -0.98 -0.03
CA ILE A 40 6.86 -2.05 0.38
C ILE A 40 6.14 -3.13 1.18
N THR A 41 5.24 -2.73 2.09
CA THR A 41 4.49 -3.67 2.94
C THR A 41 3.47 -4.48 2.14
N THR A 42 2.71 -3.83 1.24
CA THR A 42 1.76 -4.50 0.34
C THR A 42 2.45 -5.41 -0.67
N ALA A 43 3.61 -5.03 -1.19
CA ALA A 43 4.40 -5.89 -2.08
C ALA A 43 4.89 -7.14 -1.36
N GLY A 44 5.43 -7.00 -0.14
CA GLY A 44 5.84 -8.13 0.71
C GLY A 44 4.67 -9.08 1.02
N MET A 45 3.51 -8.52 1.36
CA MET A 45 2.27 -9.26 1.58
C MET A 45 1.87 -10.05 0.31
N THR A 46 1.89 -9.42 -0.86
CA THR A 46 1.53 -10.06 -2.13
C THR A 46 2.46 -11.23 -2.44
N MET A 47 3.77 -11.05 -2.31
CA MET A 47 4.74 -12.14 -2.53
C MET A 47 4.51 -13.32 -1.58
N ALA A 48 4.24 -13.05 -0.30
CA ALA A 48 3.94 -14.09 0.68
C ALA A 48 2.69 -14.90 0.30
N PHE A 49 1.59 -14.23 -0.08
CA PHE A 49 0.36 -14.92 -0.48
C PHE A 49 0.45 -15.62 -1.84
N VAL A 50 1.24 -15.12 -2.79
CA VAL A 50 1.51 -15.82 -4.05
C VAL A 50 2.22 -17.14 -3.79
N ILE A 51 3.27 -17.13 -2.95
CA ILE A 51 3.99 -18.37 -2.58
C ILE A 51 3.07 -19.32 -1.82
N ALA A 52 2.27 -18.80 -0.89
CA ALA A 52 1.27 -19.59 -0.16
C ALA A 52 0.26 -20.24 -1.11
N SER A 53 -0.22 -19.50 -2.11
CA SER A 53 -1.19 -19.99 -3.09
C SER A 53 -0.61 -21.12 -3.95
N ILE A 54 0.63 -20.98 -4.43
CA ILE A 54 1.33 -22.02 -5.20
C ILE A 54 1.58 -23.26 -4.33
N ALA A 55 2.00 -23.06 -3.08
CA ALA A 55 2.24 -24.16 -2.13
C ALA A 55 0.93 -24.92 -1.81
N ALA A 56 -0.17 -24.20 -1.57
CA ALA A 56 -1.48 -24.78 -1.34
C ALA A 56 -2.00 -25.53 -2.57
N PHE A 57 -1.88 -24.94 -3.77
CA PHE A 57 -2.28 -25.58 -5.02
C PHE A 57 -1.52 -26.88 -5.28
N LYS A 58 -0.20 -26.88 -5.08
CA LYS A 58 0.61 -28.10 -5.20
C LYS A 58 0.25 -29.15 -4.14
N LEU A 59 -0.06 -28.73 -2.92
CA LEU A 59 -0.48 -29.63 -1.84
C LEU A 59 -1.81 -30.34 -2.16
N LEU A 60 -2.73 -29.66 -2.85
CA LEU A 60 -4.02 -30.25 -3.27
C LEU A 60 -3.87 -31.23 -4.44
N ARG A 61 -2.89 -31.01 -5.34
CA ARG A 61 -2.72 -31.81 -6.55
C ARG A 61 -1.72 -32.96 -6.42
N ASN A 62 -0.69 -32.83 -5.59
CA ASN A 62 0.35 -33.86 -5.44
C ASN A 62 -0.02 -34.91 -4.38
N ARG A 63 0.17 -36.18 -4.72
CA ARG A 63 0.00 -37.33 -3.81
C ARG A 63 1.33 -37.92 -3.31
N GLN A 64 2.47 -37.36 -3.71
CA GLN A 64 3.79 -37.86 -3.33
C GLN A 64 4.19 -37.38 -1.92
N PRO A 65 4.53 -38.27 -0.97
CA PRO A 65 4.81 -37.91 0.42
C PRO A 65 5.97 -36.91 0.59
N LYS A 66 7.01 -37.00 -0.26
CA LYS A 66 8.21 -36.15 -0.18
C LYS A 66 7.91 -34.69 -0.54
N ASP A 67 7.11 -34.45 -1.56
CA ASP A 67 6.74 -33.10 -2.01
C ASP A 67 5.77 -32.43 -1.03
N THR A 68 4.88 -33.22 -0.41
CA THR A 68 3.93 -32.74 0.59
C THR A 68 4.63 -32.09 1.80
N VAL A 69 5.76 -32.65 2.25
CA VAL A 69 6.52 -32.08 3.38
C VAL A 69 7.09 -30.70 3.03
N TYR A 70 7.64 -30.55 1.84
CA TYR A 70 8.20 -29.28 1.37
C TYR A 70 7.10 -28.22 1.22
N HIS A 71 6.00 -28.55 0.54
CA HIS A 71 4.90 -27.62 0.33
C HIS A 71 4.20 -27.23 1.64
N LYS A 72 4.09 -28.14 2.61
CA LYS A 72 3.52 -27.83 3.93
C LYS A 72 4.41 -26.87 4.74
N LYS A 73 5.73 -27.03 4.68
CA LYS A 73 6.69 -26.08 5.31
C LYS A 73 6.66 -24.72 4.64
N ALA A 74 6.67 -24.69 3.30
CA ALA A 74 6.58 -23.45 2.52
C ALA A 74 5.28 -22.70 2.82
N LEU A 75 4.15 -23.42 2.88
CA LEU A 75 2.84 -22.85 3.24
C LEU A 75 2.83 -22.28 4.67
N LYS A 76 3.36 -23.01 5.66
CA LYS A 76 3.42 -22.52 7.04
C LYS A 76 4.25 -21.24 7.15
N MET A 77 5.42 -21.20 6.53
CA MET A 77 6.30 -20.03 6.60
C MET A 77 5.67 -18.82 5.88
N SER A 78 5.19 -19.01 4.66
CA SER A 78 4.54 -17.95 3.88
C SER A 78 3.29 -17.39 4.56
N MET A 79 2.49 -18.23 5.24
CA MET A 79 1.33 -17.76 6.02
C MET A 79 1.73 -16.93 7.24
N ILE A 80 2.82 -17.30 7.94
CA ILE A 80 3.33 -16.50 9.07
C ILE A 80 3.82 -15.13 8.57
N VAL A 81 4.65 -15.10 7.51
CA VAL A 81 5.14 -13.84 6.94
C VAL A 81 3.99 -13.02 6.36
N GLY A 82 3.04 -13.65 5.69
CA GLY A 82 1.85 -13.01 5.14
C GLY A 82 1.00 -12.38 6.23
N PHE A 83 0.82 -13.06 7.37
CA PHE A 83 0.09 -12.52 8.53
C PHE A 83 0.74 -11.24 9.06
N PHE A 84 2.04 -11.25 9.35
CA PHE A 84 2.76 -10.05 9.81
C PHE A 84 2.74 -8.93 8.75
N SER A 85 2.94 -9.29 7.48
CA SER A 85 2.91 -8.30 6.39
C SER A 85 1.52 -7.68 6.22
N THR A 86 0.45 -8.44 6.46
CA THR A 86 -0.94 -7.95 6.40
C THR A 86 -1.19 -6.94 7.53
N LEU A 87 -0.78 -7.26 8.76
CA LEU A 87 -0.89 -6.32 9.88
C LEU A 87 -0.16 -5.01 9.59
N LEU A 88 1.06 -5.11 9.06
CA LEU A 88 1.86 -3.93 8.72
C LEU A 88 1.25 -3.13 7.56
N SER A 89 0.70 -3.81 6.56
CA SER A 89 -0.02 -3.20 5.44
C SER A 89 -1.30 -2.48 5.90
N MET A 90 -2.02 -3.03 6.87
CA MET A 90 -3.23 -2.41 7.44
C MET A 90 -2.89 -1.11 8.16
N LEU A 91 -1.83 -1.10 8.98
CA LEU A 91 -1.31 0.11 9.63
C LEU A 91 -0.83 1.14 8.60
N ALA A 92 -0.10 0.70 7.56
CA ALA A 92 0.33 1.57 6.49
C ALA A 92 -0.85 2.19 5.72
N GLY A 93 -1.93 1.44 5.55
CA GLY A 93 -3.18 1.91 4.95
C GLY A 93 -3.86 3.01 5.77
N ASP A 94 -4.00 2.81 7.09
CA ASP A 94 -4.57 3.82 8.00
C ASP A 94 -3.74 5.12 7.99
N LEU A 95 -2.40 5.00 8.04
CA LEU A 95 -1.50 6.16 7.91
C LEU A 95 -1.68 6.87 6.56
N SER A 96 -1.87 6.11 5.49
CA SER A 96 -2.12 6.66 4.14
C SER A 96 -3.46 7.40 4.06
N ALA A 97 -4.52 6.87 4.68
CA ALA A 97 -5.83 7.53 4.74
C ALA A 97 -5.78 8.83 5.53
N LYS A 98 -5.14 8.82 6.71
CA LYS A 98 -4.91 10.03 7.52
C LYS A 98 -4.08 11.08 6.80
N PHE A 99 -3.10 10.64 6.01
CA PHE A 99 -2.31 11.54 5.17
C PHE A 99 -3.19 12.16 4.06
N LEU A 100 -4.00 11.35 3.38
CA LEU A 100 -4.96 11.84 2.37
C LEU A 100 -5.93 12.85 2.97
N HIS A 101 -6.48 12.61 4.15
CA HIS A 101 -7.37 13.56 4.81
C HIS A 101 -6.74 14.96 4.99
N LYS A 102 -5.44 15.02 5.30
CA LYS A 102 -4.73 16.29 5.53
C LYS A 102 -4.27 16.98 4.25
N PHE A 103 -3.76 16.22 3.29
CA PHE A 103 -3.07 16.78 2.11
C PHE A 103 -3.88 16.70 0.81
N GLN A 104 -4.80 15.73 0.70
CA GLN A 104 -5.60 15.45 -0.50
C GLN A 104 -7.01 14.95 -0.13
N PRO A 105 -7.80 15.74 0.63
CA PRO A 105 -9.12 15.31 1.11
C PRO A 105 -10.08 14.99 -0.03
N GLU A 106 -9.89 15.59 -1.21
CA GLU A 106 -10.69 15.33 -2.40
C GLU A 106 -10.68 13.85 -2.82
N LYS A 107 -9.54 13.16 -2.66
CA LYS A 107 -9.44 11.73 -2.99
C LYS A 107 -10.15 10.88 -1.96
N LEU A 108 -9.98 11.20 -0.67
CA LEU A 108 -10.62 10.45 0.41
C LEU A 108 -12.14 10.63 0.41
N ALA A 109 -12.60 11.86 0.19
CA ALA A 109 -14.01 12.18 0.03
C ALA A 109 -14.63 11.44 -1.15
N ALA A 110 -13.92 11.33 -2.28
CA ALA A 110 -14.35 10.53 -3.42
C ALA A 110 -14.41 9.02 -3.10
N TYR A 111 -13.45 8.47 -2.34
CA TYR A 111 -13.46 7.06 -1.94
C TYR A 111 -14.62 6.72 -0.99
N GLU A 112 -14.97 7.65 -0.09
CA GLU A 112 -15.99 7.45 0.94
C GLU A 112 -17.36 8.06 0.57
N TRP A 113 -17.52 8.58 -0.64
CA TRP A 113 -18.74 9.27 -1.11
C TRP A 113 -19.17 10.42 -0.17
N HIS A 114 -18.22 11.20 0.33
CA HIS A 114 -18.50 12.35 1.20
C HIS A 114 -18.56 13.64 0.38
N PHE A 115 -19.76 13.98 -0.11
CA PHE A 115 -20.00 15.25 -0.81
C PHE A 115 -20.11 16.44 0.14
N ASP A 116 -20.70 16.22 1.31
CA ASP A 116 -20.89 17.23 2.34
C ASP A 116 -19.86 17.07 3.47
N THR A 117 -19.36 18.20 3.97
CA THR A 117 -18.38 18.21 5.07
C THR A 117 -19.11 18.01 6.41
N SER A 118 -18.71 16.99 7.17
CA SER A 118 -19.25 16.68 8.51
C SER A 118 -18.12 16.32 9.48
N SER A 119 -18.31 16.61 10.78
CA SER A 119 -17.32 16.30 11.83
C SER A 119 -17.23 14.81 12.15
N HIS A 120 -18.29 14.04 11.89
CA HIS A 120 -18.36 12.60 12.10
C HIS A 120 -18.92 11.92 10.85
N ALA A 121 -18.12 11.94 9.78
CA ALA A 121 -18.49 11.30 8.53
C ALA A 121 -18.39 9.77 8.65
N LYS A 122 -19.47 9.06 8.36
CA LYS A 122 -19.54 7.60 8.45
C LYS A 122 -18.78 6.98 7.27
N LEU A 123 -17.91 6.02 7.57
CA LEU A 123 -17.22 5.24 6.54
C LEU A 123 -18.18 4.24 5.88
N LEU A 124 -18.08 4.08 4.57
CA LEU A 124 -18.89 3.14 3.81
C LEU A 124 -18.14 1.80 3.66
N LEU A 125 -18.82 0.68 3.96
CA LEU A 125 -18.26 -0.66 3.75
C LEU A 125 -18.28 -1.09 2.28
N LEU A 126 -19.29 -0.65 1.54
CA LEU A 126 -19.48 -0.97 0.13
C LEU A 126 -20.18 0.23 -0.51
N VAL A 127 -19.58 0.74 -1.58
CA VAL A 127 -20.18 1.79 -2.42
C VAL A 127 -20.96 1.08 -3.51
N CYS A 128 -22.30 1.13 -3.44
CA CYS A 128 -23.19 0.63 -4.49
C CYS A 128 -23.42 1.70 -5.57
#